data_AF-X1FFD9-F1
#
_entry.id   AF-X1FFD9-F1
#
_cell.length_a   1.000
_cell.length_b   1.000
_cell.length_c   1.000
_cell.angle_alpha   90.00
_cell.angle_beta   90.00
_cell.angle_gamma   90.00
#
_symmetry.space_group_name_H-M   'P 1'
#
loop_
_entity.id
_entity.type
_entity.pdbx_description
1 polymer ?
#
loop_
_entity_poly.entity_id
_entity_poly.type
_entity_poly.pdbx_seq_one_letter_code
_entity_poly.pdbx_strand_id
1 'polypeptide(L)'
;MRLAKKLVSKIKELRAANNFMTQQDLADAIGVSRQTVSYLEKGDYNPSLKIAHDIAKYFGKSIDDIFEYESVMKIKREEFNLTQEQLATLIGVTVEQIKKIENEEFKEEDKPPEFIEKIAKQLKCKLEDLIEFDKK
;
A
#
# COMPACT_ATOMS: atom_id res chain seq x y z
N MET A 1 0.45 -11.68 14.99
CA MET A 1 0.74 -10.24 14.76
C MET A 1 1.52 -10.12 13.48
N ARG A 2 0.89 -9.51 12.48
CA ARG A 2 1.45 -9.24 11.14
C ARG A 2 1.40 -7.75 10.86
N LEU A 3 2.13 -7.28 9.85
CA LEU A 3 1.97 -5.90 9.41
C LEU A 3 0.62 -5.74 8.70
N ALA A 4 -0.02 -4.60 8.91
CA ALA A 4 -1.19 -4.21 8.14
C ALA A 4 -0.81 -4.07 6.66
N LYS A 5 -1.67 -4.54 5.77
CA LYS A 5 -1.52 -4.36 4.32
C LYS A 5 -2.64 -3.47 3.79
N LYS A 6 -2.31 -2.61 2.84
CA LYS A 6 -3.28 -1.80 2.11
C LYS A 6 -3.18 -2.12 0.63
N LEU A 7 -4.33 -2.23 -0.03
CA LEU A 7 -4.39 -2.38 -1.47
C LEU A 7 -3.98 -1.04 -2.11
N VAL A 8 -2.92 -1.06 -2.91
CA VAL A 8 -2.51 0.07 -3.74
C VAL A 8 -2.88 -0.23 -5.20
N SER A 9 -3.08 0.82 -6.00
CA SER A 9 -3.41 0.66 -7.41
C SER A 9 -2.54 1.53 -8.31
N LYS A 10 -2.18 0.99 -9.47
CA LYS A 10 -1.40 1.67 -10.53
C LYS A 10 -2.31 2.40 -11.53
N ILE A 11 -3.60 2.57 -11.20
CA ILE A 11 -4.61 3.17 -12.10
C ILE A 11 -4.19 4.58 -12.53
N LYS A 12 -3.68 5.40 -11.59
CA LYS A 12 -3.24 6.76 -11.89
C LYS A 12 -2.11 6.80 -12.92
N GLU A 13 -1.15 5.87 -12.80
CA GLU A 13 -0.02 5.73 -13.74
C GLU A 13 -0.51 5.25 -15.11
N LEU A 14 -1.37 4.24 -15.13
CA LEU A 14 -1.95 3.69 -16.36
C LEU A 14 -2.79 4.74 -17.11
N ARG A 15 -3.57 5.56 -16.40
CA ARG A 15 -4.28 6.70 -16.99
C ARG A 15 -3.33 7.74 -17.57
N ALA A 16 -2.26 8.07 -16.87
CA ALA A 16 -1.27 9.04 -17.36
C ALA A 16 -0.60 8.54 -18.65
N ALA A 17 -0.22 7.25 -18.68
CA ALA A 17 0.36 6.60 -19.85
C ALA A 17 -0.64 6.49 -21.03
N ASN A 18 -1.94 6.38 -20.73
CA ASN A 18 -3.00 6.34 -21.73
C ASN A 18 -3.48 7.75 -22.11
N ASN A 19 -2.59 8.56 -22.69
CA ASN A 19 -2.88 9.92 -23.17
C ASN A 19 -3.41 10.90 -22.10
N PHE A 20 -2.87 10.85 -20.88
CA PHE A 20 -3.31 11.71 -19.77
C PHE A 20 -4.83 11.66 -19.50
N MET A 21 -5.40 10.47 -19.65
CA MET A 21 -6.81 10.18 -19.40
C MET A 21 -7.25 10.69 -18.02
N THR A 22 -8.39 11.37 -17.95
CA THR A 22 -8.93 11.85 -16.67
C THR A 22 -9.61 10.73 -15.88
N GLN A 23 -9.88 10.96 -14.59
CA GLN A 23 -10.66 10.03 -13.78
C GLN A 23 -12.09 9.85 -14.32
N GLN A 24 -12.66 10.90 -14.92
CA GLN A 24 -14.00 10.85 -15.50
C GLN A 24 -14.02 9.96 -16.74
N ASP A 25 -13.03 10.11 -17.62
CA ASP A 25 -12.93 9.29 -18.83
C ASP A 25 -12.88 7.79 -18.48
N LEU A 26 -12.10 7.41 -17.45
CA LEU A 26 -12.01 6.02 -17.04
C LEU A 26 -13.32 5.54 -16.44
N ALA A 27 -13.97 6.39 -15.63
CA ALA A 27 -15.25 6.09 -15.03
C ALA A 27 -16.33 5.81 -16.08
N ASP A 28 -16.37 6.63 -17.14
CA ASP A 28 -17.29 6.47 -18.26
C ASP A 28 -16.98 5.19 -19.05
N ALA A 29 -15.70 4.87 -19.27
CA ALA A 29 -15.27 3.68 -19.99
C ALA A 29 -15.62 2.35 -19.30
N ILE A 30 -15.59 2.31 -17.96
CA ILE A 30 -15.89 1.10 -17.16
C ILE A 30 -17.27 1.12 -16.51
N GLY A 31 -18.06 2.18 -16.74
CA GLY A 31 -19.44 2.30 -16.26
C GLY A 31 -19.56 2.45 -14.72
N VAL A 32 -18.68 3.23 -14.11
CA VAL A 32 -18.73 3.57 -12.68
C VAL A 32 -18.74 5.08 -12.45
N SER A 33 -18.86 5.52 -11.20
CA SER A 33 -18.75 6.95 -10.89
C SER A 33 -17.29 7.41 -10.86
N ARG A 34 -17.03 8.69 -11.17
CA ARG A 34 -15.70 9.30 -10.97
C ARG A 34 -15.20 9.16 -9.52
N GLN A 35 -16.11 9.20 -8.54
CA GLN A 35 -15.77 8.99 -7.13
C GLN A 35 -15.22 7.58 -6.90
N THR A 36 -15.82 6.57 -7.54
CA THR A 36 -15.32 5.17 -7.50
C THR A 36 -13.88 5.10 -8.00
N VAL A 37 -13.58 5.71 -9.16
CA VAL A 37 -12.20 5.77 -9.68
C VAL A 37 -11.27 6.48 -8.70
N SER A 38 -11.70 7.59 -8.10
CA SER A 38 -10.89 8.28 -7.09
C SER A 38 -10.61 7.45 -5.84
N TYR A 39 -11.55 6.63 -5.37
CA TYR A 39 -11.33 5.76 -4.21
C TYR A 39 -10.40 4.60 -4.53
N LEU A 40 -10.52 4.03 -5.73
CA LEU A 40 -9.62 2.98 -6.22
C LEU A 40 -8.18 3.48 -6.33
N GLU A 41 -7.98 4.70 -6.84
CA GLU A 41 -6.65 5.31 -6.93
C GLU A 41 -6.00 5.60 -5.58
N LYS A 42 -6.81 5.90 -4.55
CA LYS A 42 -6.29 6.12 -3.19
C LYS A 42 -6.09 4.82 -2.40
N GLY A 43 -6.59 3.70 -2.92
CA GLY A 43 -6.63 2.44 -2.18
C GLY A 43 -7.58 2.45 -0.99
N ASP A 44 -8.55 3.38 -0.97
CA ASP A 44 -9.50 3.55 0.14
C ASP A 44 -10.68 2.56 0.06
N TYR A 45 -10.75 1.81 -1.04
CA TYR A 45 -11.81 0.87 -1.33
C TYR A 45 -11.26 -0.36 -2.03
N ASN A 46 -11.64 -1.55 -1.55
CA ASN A 46 -11.33 -2.81 -2.23
C ASN A 46 -12.34 -3.01 -3.38
N PRO A 47 -11.90 -3.02 -4.66
CA PRO A 47 -12.80 -3.22 -5.79
C PRO A 47 -13.55 -4.55 -5.69
N SER A 48 -14.80 -4.56 -6.15
CA SER A 48 -15.44 -5.83 -6.48
C SER A 48 -14.67 -6.52 -7.61
N LEU A 49 -14.76 -7.85 -7.68
CA LEU A 49 -14.13 -8.63 -8.76
C LEU A 49 -14.51 -8.12 -10.14
N LYS A 50 -15.78 -7.70 -10.31
CA LYS A 50 -16.27 -7.08 -11.55
C LYS A 50 -15.48 -5.82 -11.91
N ILE A 51 -15.35 -4.88 -10.97
CA ILE A 51 -14.63 -3.61 -11.22
C ILE A 51 -13.16 -3.87 -11.51
N ALA A 52 -12.51 -4.74 -10.73
CA ALA A 52 -11.11 -5.11 -10.96
C ALA A 52 -10.91 -5.71 -12.36
N HIS A 53 -11.81 -6.60 -12.77
CA HIS A 53 -11.80 -7.21 -14.10
C HIS A 53 -12.07 -6.20 -15.23
N ASP A 54 -13.03 -5.28 -15.06
CA ASP A 54 -13.35 -4.26 -16.06
C ASP A 54 -12.16 -3.30 -16.29
N ILE A 55 -11.46 -2.92 -15.22
CA ILE A 55 -10.24 -2.10 -15.29
C ILE A 55 -9.09 -2.87 -15.96
N ALA A 56 -8.88 -4.13 -15.56
CA ALA A 56 -7.89 -5.03 -16.17
C ALA A 56 -8.11 -5.18 -17.67
N LYS A 57 -9.36 -5.42 -18.07
CA LYS A 57 -9.76 -5.50 -19.47
C LYS A 57 -9.54 -4.18 -20.21
N TYR A 58 -9.89 -3.05 -19.62
CA TYR A 58 -9.72 -1.73 -20.23
C TYR A 58 -8.25 -1.42 -20.55
N PHE A 59 -7.34 -1.71 -19.61
CA PHE A 59 -5.90 -1.46 -19.80
C PHE A 59 -5.15 -2.61 -20.48
N GLY A 60 -5.81 -3.75 -20.76
CA GLY A 60 -5.16 -4.94 -21.32
C GLY A 60 -4.09 -5.52 -20.39
N LYS A 61 -4.34 -5.49 -19.07
CA LYS A 61 -3.45 -5.93 -18.00
C LYS A 61 -4.10 -7.01 -17.15
N SER A 62 -3.30 -7.75 -16.38
CA SER A 62 -3.85 -8.60 -15.33
C SER A 62 -4.29 -7.77 -14.13
N ILE A 63 -5.11 -8.35 -13.25
CA ILE A 63 -5.50 -7.69 -11.98
C ILE A 63 -4.25 -7.44 -11.13
N ASP A 64 -3.31 -8.40 -11.08
CA ASP A 64 -2.07 -8.31 -10.30
C ASP A 64 -1.10 -7.24 -10.84
N ASP A 65 -1.17 -6.92 -12.14
CA ASP A 65 -0.40 -5.81 -12.71
C ASP A 65 -0.93 -4.44 -12.23
N ILE A 66 -2.20 -4.36 -11.85
CA ILE A 66 -2.88 -3.10 -11.51
C ILE A 66 -2.97 -2.90 -10.01
N PHE A 67 -3.25 -3.96 -9.27
CA PHE A 67 -3.52 -3.93 -7.84
C PHE A 67 -2.52 -4.80 -7.10
N GLU A 68 -1.96 -4.24 -6.04
CA GLU A 68 -0.95 -4.91 -5.22
C GLU A 68 -1.23 -4.62 -3.75
N TYR A 69 -1.00 -5.61 -2.88
CA TYR A 69 -1.07 -5.39 -1.44
C TYR A 69 0.31 -5.00 -0.93
N GLU A 70 0.42 -3.77 -0.44
CA GLU A 70 1.66 -3.26 0.16
C GLU A 70 1.53 -3.11 1.67
N SER A 71 2.64 -3.25 2.38
CA SER A 71 2.67 -3.03 3.83
C SER A 71 2.39 -1.56 4.14
N VAL A 72 1.52 -1.28 5.12
CA VAL A 72 1.19 0.08 5.54
C VAL A 72 2.45 0.82 6.01
N MET A 73 3.40 0.09 6.60
CA MET A 73 4.70 0.64 6.96
C MET A 73 5.49 1.16 5.75
N LYS A 74 5.57 0.40 4.65
CA LYS A 74 6.21 0.85 3.40
C LYS A 74 5.53 2.09 2.85
N ILE A 75 4.20 2.09 2.78
CA ILE A 75 3.41 3.22 2.30
C ILE A 75 3.69 4.47 3.13
N LYS A 76 3.62 4.36 4.46
CA LYS A 76 3.90 5.47 5.38
C LYS A 76 5.32 5.98 5.22
N ARG A 77 6.31 5.08 5.14
CA ARG A 77 7.71 5.45 4.93
C ARG A 77 7.89 6.28 3.64
N GLU A 78 7.25 5.87 2.55
CA GLU A 78 7.28 6.57 1.27
C GLU A 78 6.52 7.90 1.30
N GLU A 79 5.40 8.01 2.03
CA GLU A 79 4.70 9.28 2.28
C GLU A 79 5.60 10.34 2.95
N PHE A 80 6.55 9.90 3.78
CA PHE A 80 7.54 10.78 4.40
C PHE A 80 8.83 10.97 3.59
N ASN A 81 8.91 10.45 2.36
CA ASN A 81 10.11 10.44 1.51
C ASN A 81 11.34 9.85 2.23
N LEU A 82 11.14 8.83 3.07
CA LEU A 82 12.22 8.18 3.82
C LEU A 82 12.72 6.93 3.10
N THR A 83 14.03 6.80 2.96
CA THR A 83 14.64 5.53 2.53
C THR A 83 14.68 4.52 3.68
N GLN A 84 14.90 3.24 3.36
CA GLN A 84 15.08 2.22 4.38
C GLN A 84 16.31 2.50 5.26
N GLU A 85 17.39 3.05 4.68
CA GLU A 85 18.60 3.49 5.38
C GLU A 85 18.32 4.62 6.36
N GLN A 86 17.56 5.62 5.94
CA GLN A 86 17.20 6.77 6.78
C GLN A 86 16.31 6.33 7.94
N LEU A 87 15.31 5.48 7.66
CA LEU A 87 14.44 4.94 8.70
C LEU A 87 15.23 4.07 9.69
N ALA A 88 16.09 3.18 9.19
CA ALA A 88 16.95 2.33 10.00
C ALA A 88 17.85 3.17 10.94
N THR A 89 18.46 4.22 10.39
CA THR A 89 19.30 5.16 11.16
C THR A 89 18.50 5.89 12.23
N LEU A 90 17.30 6.37 11.91
CA LEU A 90 16.43 7.11 12.84
C LEU A 90 16.00 6.28 14.05
N ILE A 91 15.78 4.98 13.86
CA ILE A 91 15.30 4.10 14.93
C ILE A 91 16.46 3.38 15.63
N GLY A 92 17.64 3.35 15.03
CA GLY A 92 18.83 2.67 15.54
C GLY A 92 18.83 1.18 15.24
N VAL A 93 18.40 0.77 14.04
CA VAL A 93 18.47 -0.61 13.54
C VAL A 93 19.19 -0.70 12.21
N THR A 94 19.34 -1.93 11.71
CA THR A 94 19.90 -2.20 10.39
C THR A 94 18.83 -2.14 9.29
N VAL A 95 19.26 -1.83 8.07
CA VAL A 95 18.40 -1.88 6.87
C VAL A 95 17.88 -3.29 6.63
N GLU A 96 18.67 -4.31 6.95
CA GLU A 96 18.27 -5.72 6.85
C GLU A 96 17.04 -6.01 7.73
N GLN A 97 16.99 -5.44 8.93
CA GLN A 97 15.84 -5.56 9.82
C GLN A 97 14.61 -4.87 9.21
N ILE A 98 14.74 -3.66 8.65
CA ILE A 98 13.62 -2.98 7.96
C ILE A 98 13.13 -3.78 6.75
N LYS A 99 14.04 -4.32 5.94
CA LYS A 99 13.71 -5.12 4.75
C LYS A 99 12.97 -6.38 5.08
N LYS A 100 13.46 -7.13 6.07
CA LYS A 100 12.71 -8.27 6.59
C LYS A 100 11.30 -7.78 6.91
N ILE A 101 11.16 -6.61 7.58
CA ILE A 101 9.91 -6.09 8.19
C ILE A 101 8.86 -5.92 7.12
N GLU A 102 9.23 -5.25 6.05
CA GLU A 102 8.37 -5.04 4.90
C GLU A 102 8.00 -6.34 4.17
N ASN A 103 8.84 -7.39 4.23
CA ASN A 103 8.68 -8.65 3.50
C ASN A 103 8.04 -9.79 4.32
N GLU A 104 7.58 -9.55 5.55
CA GLU A 104 6.97 -10.56 6.43
C GLU A 104 7.86 -11.77 6.81
N GLU A 105 9.17 -11.70 6.59
CA GLU A 105 10.12 -12.75 6.98
C GLU A 105 10.47 -12.68 8.49
N PHE A 106 9.47 -12.78 9.37
CA PHE A 106 9.64 -12.67 10.83
C PHE A 106 9.41 -13.94 11.60
N LYS A 107 10.34 -14.22 12.53
CA LYS A 107 10.08 -15.04 13.70
C LYS A 107 9.69 -14.13 14.86
N GLU A 108 8.74 -14.56 15.70
CA GLU A 108 8.30 -13.81 16.90
C GLU A 108 9.43 -13.51 17.89
N GLU A 109 10.50 -14.30 17.81
CA GLU A 109 11.72 -14.27 18.61
C GLU A 109 12.55 -13.00 18.37
N ASP A 110 12.41 -12.36 17.19
CA ASP A 110 13.18 -11.17 16.78
C ASP A 110 12.49 -9.84 17.15
N LYS A 111 11.40 -9.88 17.93
CA LYS A 111 10.55 -8.71 18.26
C LYS A 111 10.82 -8.15 19.65
N PRO A 112 11.45 -6.97 19.77
CA PRO A 112 11.08 -6.01 20.80
C PRO A 112 9.88 -5.21 20.26
N PRO A 113 8.68 -5.29 20.86
CA PRO A 113 7.54 -4.42 20.52
C PRO A 113 7.90 -2.93 20.50
N GLU A 114 8.90 -2.56 21.31
CA GLU A 114 9.52 -1.24 21.35
C GLU A 114 9.97 -0.73 19.99
N PHE A 115 10.39 -1.61 19.08
CA PHE A 115 10.88 -1.19 17.77
C PHE A 115 9.74 -0.64 16.92
N ILE A 116 8.65 -1.40 16.74
CA ILE A 116 7.48 -0.99 15.94
C ILE A 116 6.83 0.27 16.55
N GLU A 117 6.83 0.38 17.88
CA GLU A 117 6.39 1.60 18.56
C GLU A 117 7.24 2.82 18.21
N LYS A 118 8.58 2.67 18.14
CA LYS A 118 9.46 3.75 17.67
C LYS A 118 9.20 4.11 16.21
N ILE A 119 8.93 3.12 15.35
CA ILE A 119 8.53 3.37 13.94
C ILE A 119 7.23 4.18 13.91
N ALA A 120 6.21 3.73 14.63
CA ALA A 120 4.91 4.39 14.68
C ALA A 120 5.05 5.85 15.11
N LYS A 121 5.85 6.09 16.16
CA LYS A 121 6.17 7.43 16.65
C LYS A 121 6.88 8.28 15.59
N GLN A 122 7.86 7.73 14.89
CA GLN A 122 8.62 8.45 13.87
C GLN A 122 7.79 8.76 12.62
N LEU A 123 6.94 7.83 12.21
CA LEU A 123 6.00 7.98 11.10
C LEU A 123 4.70 8.71 11.50
N LYS A 124 4.63 9.27 12.73
CA LYS A 124 3.48 10.01 13.26
C LYS A 124 2.15 9.27 13.09
N CYS A 125 2.16 7.96 13.25
CA CYS A 125 0.98 7.10 13.16
C CYS A 125 0.81 6.28 14.44
N LYS A 126 -0.38 5.69 14.63
CA LYS A 126 -0.61 4.80 15.77
C LYS A 126 0.01 3.44 15.47
N LEU A 127 0.45 2.75 16.52
CA LEU A 127 0.93 1.37 16.39
C LEU A 127 -0.11 0.48 15.70
N GLU A 128 -1.38 0.64 16.09
CA GLU A 128 -2.55 -0.06 15.54
C GLU A 128 -2.73 0.15 14.02
N ASP A 129 -2.20 1.24 13.45
CA ASP A 129 -2.26 1.49 12.00
C ASP A 129 -1.24 0.62 11.23
N LEU A 130 -0.17 0.17 11.91
CA LEU A 130 0.94 -0.58 11.32
C LEU A 130 0.81 -2.09 11.50
N ILE A 131 0.07 -2.55 12.50
CA ILE A 131 -0.04 -3.97 12.86
C ILE A 131 -1.48 -4.45 12.84
N GLU A 132 -1.68 -5.64 12.30
CA GLU A 132 -2.90 -6.41 12.48
C GLU A 132 -2.64 -7.55 13.48
N PHE A 133 -3.52 -7.65 14.48
CA PHE A 133 -3.57 -8.81 15.34
C PHE A 133 -4.47 -9.85 14.68
N ASP A 134 -3.93 -11.02 14.37
CA ASP A 134 -4.74 -12.16 13.95
C ASP A 134 -5.79 -12.41 15.02
N LYS A 135 -7.07 -12.22 14.67
CA LYS A 135 -8.17 -12.59 15.55
C LYS A 135 -8.09 -14.09 15.75
N LYS A 136 -7.79 -14.51 16.99
CA LYS A 136 -7.91 -15.91 17.42
C LYS A 136 -9.35 -16.40 17.24
#